data_AF-K1PKV7-F1
#
_entry.id   AF-K1PKV7-F1
#
_cell.length_a   1.000
_cell.length_b   1.000
_cell.length_c   1.000
_cell.angle_alpha   90.00
_cell.angle_beta   90.00
_cell.angle_gamma   90.00
#
_symmetry.space_group_name_H-M   'P 1'
#
loop_
_entity.id
_entity.type
_entity.pdbx_description
1 polymer ?
#
loop_
_entity_poly.entity_id
_entity_poly.type
_entity_poly.pdbx_seq_one_letter_code
_entity_poly.pdbx_strand_id
1 'polypeptide(L)'
;MASSWGSTPGRFSNTCCRKAGSFITSELLQYQLWMGKKVKHEQVPDVEDSDGANTASGEKDAESSKMHKVHKMRAKRDHGGDIDPVYKKLSAINGEINRMSSKELRDKLAELKLDVRGSKDILQKRLKMHYKQRKLMKAKVKPPGNSTYDYLIIIDFEATCQENNLNYNHEIIEFPAVLVDCHTREIVDEFHEFCKPIINPRLTEFCCGLTGITQDVVDKADEFPAVLERMESWMSSHYLGVDHTFAVVTDGPWDMSRFLQMQCNFSKIHFPHWGKKWINIRKAYSSYYSCKRMNLEEMLINLGLKFQGTQHCGLHDSRNIARIAIQLLNDGCDLVKNEFLHVAPPSPGTKSLGHLSNISSGDTSDHQNRTKEEIVKKLEDMKLESKNFVEENQDLLEYHRLQST
;
A
#
# COMPACT_ATOMS: atom_id res chain seq x y z
N MET A 1 3.60 -6.66 -73.02
CA MET A 1 2.70 -7.83 -73.01
C MET A 1 2.27 -8.02 -71.56
N ALA A 2 1.07 -7.54 -71.21
CA ALA A 2 -0.15 -8.37 -71.14
C ALA A 2 -0.01 -9.39 -69.98
N SER A 3 -0.55 -9.08 -68.78
CA SER A 3 -1.90 -9.49 -68.28
C SER A 3 -1.96 -11.00 -67.96
N SER A 4 -2.54 -11.55 -66.89
CA SER A 4 -3.61 -11.10 -65.99
C SER A 4 -3.99 -12.22 -64.99
N TRP A 5 -4.26 -11.87 -63.71
CA TRP A 5 -5.37 -12.32 -62.81
C TRP A 5 -5.36 -13.79 -62.27
N GLY A 6 -5.82 -14.16 -61.06
CA GLY A 6 -6.51 -13.53 -59.90
C GLY A 6 -6.21 -14.41 -58.64
N SER A 7 -6.56 -14.12 -57.38
CA SER A 7 -7.74 -13.47 -56.79
C SER A 7 -7.44 -12.99 -55.34
N THR A 8 -8.12 -11.91 -54.93
CA THR A 8 -8.36 -11.34 -53.58
C THR A 8 -9.25 -12.25 -52.68
N PRO A 9 -9.56 -11.97 -51.38
CA PRO A 9 -9.51 -10.71 -50.60
C PRO A 9 -8.82 -10.87 -49.20
N GLY A 10 -8.58 -9.85 -48.37
CA GLY A 10 -8.90 -8.43 -48.39
C GLY A 10 -8.10 -7.73 -47.29
N ARG A 11 -7.71 -6.48 -47.55
CA ARG A 11 -7.13 -5.56 -46.58
C ARG A 11 -8.28 -4.88 -45.85
N PHE A 12 -8.31 -5.00 -44.53
CA PHE A 12 -9.07 -4.08 -43.67
C PHE A 12 -8.19 -3.51 -42.58
N SER A 13 -8.37 -2.21 -42.41
CA SER A 13 -7.97 -1.32 -41.34
C SER A 13 -8.32 -1.86 -39.95
N ASN A 14 -7.51 -1.52 -38.94
CA ASN A 14 -7.87 -0.57 -37.87
C ASN A 14 -6.86 -0.66 -36.72
N THR A 15 -6.06 0.39 -36.53
CA THR A 15 -6.22 1.34 -35.43
C THR A 15 -6.21 0.70 -34.03
N CYS A 16 -5.04 0.85 -33.39
CA CYS A 16 -4.90 1.31 -32.01
C CYS A 16 -5.99 0.86 -31.02
N CYS A 17 -5.83 -0.31 -30.40
CA CYS A 17 -6.48 -0.62 -29.13
C CYS A 17 -5.53 -0.34 -27.96
N ARG A 18 -5.37 0.95 -27.64
CA ARG A 18 -5.24 1.36 -26.24
C ARG A 18 -6.59 1.15 -25.57
N LYS A 19 -6.76 0.06 -24.82
CA LYS A 19 -7.81 -0.10 -23.80
C LYS A 19 -7.25 -0.80 -22.57
N ALA A 20 -6.33 -0.12 -21.89
CA ALA A 20 -6.41 -0.06 -20.43
C ALA A 20 -7.14 1.26 -20.15
N GLY A 21 -8.47 1.20 -20.16
CA GLY A 21 -9.27 2.30 -19.66
C GLY A 21 -9.00 2.39 -18.17
N SER A 22 -8.11 3.29 -17.76
CA SER A 22 -8.14 3.80 -16.40
C SER A 22 -9.45 4.55 -16.29
N PHE A 23 -10.49 3.88 -15.79
CA PHE A 23 -11.53 4.59 -15.06
C PHE A 23 -10.86 5.09 -13.78
N ILE A 24 -10.17 6.21 -13.90
CA ILE A 24 -10.02 7.12 -12.76
C ILE A 24 -11.46 7.57 -12.52
N THR A 25 -12.13 6.95 -11.55
CA THR A 25 -13.39 7.49 -11.04
C THR A 25 -13.12 8.93 -10.64
N SER A 26 -14.09 9.83 -10.87
CA SER A 26 -13.95 11.24 -10.48
C SER A 26 -13.57 11.42 -9.01
N GLU A 27 -13.83 10.41 -8.18
CA GLU A 27 -13.48 10.32 -6.78
C GLU A 27 -11.96 10.25 -6.50
N LEU A 28 -11.17 9.52 -7.31
CA LEU A 28 -9.71 9.43 -7.10
C LEU A 28 -9.00 10.75 -7.44
N LEU A 29 -9.47 11.45 -8.47
CA LEU A 29 -8.96 12.78 -8.83
C LEU A 29 -9.39 13.84 -7.80
N GLN A 30 -10.62 13.74 -7.26
CA GLN A 30 -11.09 14.56 -6.13
C GLN A 30 -10.30 14.28 -4.85
N TYR A 31 -9.88 13.02 -4.61
CA TYR A 31 -9.09 12.65 -3.44
C TYR A 31 -7.66 13.22 -3.51
N GLN A 32 -7.02 13.22 -4.68
CA GLN A 32 -5.68 13.80 -4.84
C GLN A 32 -5.68 15.33 -4.74
N LEU A 33 -6.70 16.00 -5.26
CA LEU A 33 -6.90 17.45 -5.09
C LEU A 33 -7.21 17.82 -3.63
N TRP A 34 -7.93 16.96 -2.90
CA TRP A 34 -8.19 17.13 -1.46
C TRP A 34 -6.94 16.99 -0.57
N MET A 35 -6.00 16.12 -0.95
CA MET A 35 -4.77 15.85 -0.17
C MET A 35 -3.67 16.92 -0.33
N GLY A 36 -3.92 18.01 -1.08
CA GLY A 36 -3.02 19.16 -1.14
C GLY A 36 -1.61 18.86 -1.65
N LYS A 37 -1.39 17.76 -2.38
CA LYS A 37 -0.10 17.53 -3.06
C LYS A 37 0.05 18.57 -4.17
N LYS A 38 1.05 19.44 -4.05
CA LYS A 38 1.47 20.33 -5.15
C LYS A 38 1.84 19.46 -6.36
N VAL A 39 1.03 19.51 -7.40
CA VAL A 39 1.48 19.14 -8.75
C VAL A 39 2.58 20.13 -9.10
N LYS A 40 3.81 19.66 -9.27
CA LYS A 40 4.88 20.47 -9.85
C LYS A 40 4.48 20.73 -11.30
N HIS A 41 4.02 21.95 -11.59
CA HIS A 41 3.99 22.43 -12.96
C HIS A 41 5.44 22.71 -13.36
N GLU A 42 5.93 21.91 -14.28
CA GLU A 42 7.18 22.14 -14.99
C GLU A 42 6.98 23.41 -15.84
N GLN A 43 7.76 24.44 -15.53
CA GLN A 43 7.75 25.71 -16.25
C GLN A 43 8.34 25.49 -17.64
N VAL A 44 7.57 25.81 -18.68
CA VAL A 44 8.08 25.99 -20.04
C VAL A 44 8.63 27.42 -20.12
N PRO A 45 9.83 27.65 -20.67
CA PRO A 45 10.43 28.99 -20.67
C PRO A 45 9.71 29.93 -21.63
N ASP A 46 9.59 31.18 -21.19
CA ASP A 46 9.12 32.33 -21.96
C ASP A 46 10.07 32.62 -23.13
N VAL A 47 9.51 32.82 -24.32
CA VAL A 47 10.18 33.46 -25.44
C VAL A 47 9.59 34.86 -25.58
N GLU A 48 10.43 35.85 -25.36
CA GLU A 48 10.20 37.26 -25.64
C GLU A 48 9.89 37.46 -27.12
N ASP A 49 8.94 38.32 -27.45
CA ASP A 49 9.15 39.23 -28.58
C ASP A 49 8.31 40.50 -28.43
N SER A 50 9.01 41.60 -28.70
CA SER A 50 8.70 42.99 -28.43
C SER A 50 7.72 43.65 -29.42
N ASP A 51 7.16 44.76 -28.96
CA ASP A 51 6.25 45.70 -29.60
C ASP A 51 6.58 46.11 -31.06
N GLY A 52 5.52 46.42 -31.82
CA GLY A 52 5.61 47.13 -33.09
C GLY A 52 4.24 47.55 -33.64
N ALA A 53 3.97 48.85 -33.61
CA ALA A 53 2.69 49.50 -33.91
C ALA A 53 2.31 49.60 -35.41
N ASN A 54 1.08 50.12 -35.61
CA ASN A 54 0.58 50.97 -36.70
C ASN A 54 -0.39 50.43 -37.78
N THR A 55 -1.63 50.92 -37.65
CA THR A 55 -2.46 51.66 -38.64
C THR A 55 -2.87 51.03 -40.00
N ALA A 56 -4.20 50.88 -40.11
CA ALA A 56 -5.11 51.49 -41.10
C ALA A 56 -5.14 51.06 -42.59
N SER A 57 -6.39 50.85 -43.02
CA SER A 57 -7.01 51.12 -44.34
C SER A 57 -6.80 50.13 -45.50
N GLY A 58 -7.92 49.74 -46.12
CA GLY A 58 -7.97 48.98 -47.39
C GLY A 58 -9.35 48.37 -47.67
N GLU A 59 -10.07 48.99 -48.59
CA GLU A 59 -11.46 48.77 -49.04
C GLU A 59 -11.63 47.68 -50.13
N LYS A 60 -12.86 47.13 -50.25
CA LYS A 60 -13.56 46.61 -51.48
C LYS A 60 -13.07 45.25 -52.05
N ASP A 61 -13.85 44.39 -52.72
CA ASP A 61 -15.27 44.23 -53.07
C ASP A 61 -15.46 42.80 -53.65
N ALA A 62 -16.73 42.35 -53.74
CA ALA A 62 -17.31 41.42 -54.74
C ALA A 62 -17.15 39.87 -54.67
N GLU A 63 -18.28 39.25 -54.26
CA GLU A 63 -19.15 38.36 -55.07
C GLU A 63 -18.80 36.87 -55.35
N SER A 64 -19.60 36.01 -54.69
CA SER A 64 -20.26 34.77 -55.15
C SER A 64 -19.48 33.61 -55.79
N SER A 65 -19.41 32.48 -55.06
CA SER A 65 -19.88 31.18 -55.57
C SER A 65 -20.11 30.17 -54.44
N LYS A 66 -21.34 29.64 -54.40
CA LYS A 66 -21.82 28.61 -53.47
C LYS A 66 -21.20 27.25 -53.78
N MET A 67 -20.69 26.54 -52.75
CA MET A 67 -20.85 25.08 -52.71
C MET A 67 -20.83 24.54 -51.26
N HIS A 68 -22.00 24.04 -50.87
CA HIS A 68 -22.35 23.20 -49.73
C HIS A 68 -21.21 22.58 -48.91
N LYS A 69 -21.12 22.94 -47.62
CA LYS A 69 -20.57 22.05 -46.60
C LYS A 69 -21.40 22.08 -45.32
N VAL A 70 -21.87 20.88 -45.00
CA VAL A 70 -22.76 20.47 -43.92
C VAL A 70 -22.28 20.99 -42.55
N HIS A 71 -23.25 21.47 -41.77
CA HIS A 71 -23.10 21.84 -40.36
C HIS A 71 -22.35 20.78 -39.55
N LYS A 72 -21.27 21.20 -38.89
CA LYS A 72 -20.80 20.53 -37.67
C LYS A 72 -20.70 21.60 -36.58
N MET A 73 -21.80 21.77 -35.84
CA MET A 73 -21.79 22.51 -34.58
C MET A 73 -20.74 21.87 -33.66
N ARG A 74 -19.60 22.53 -33.50
CA ARG A 74 -18.62 22.18 -32.50
C ARG A 74 -19.00 22.93 -31.24
N ALA A 75 -19.81 22.29 -30.41
CA ALA A 75 -20.11 22.76 -29.06
C ALA A 75 -18.78 23.03 -28.33
N LYS A 76 -18.57 24.27 -27.89
CA LYS A 76 -17.57 24.60 -26.86
C LYS A 76 -17.95 23.79 -25.63
N ARG A 77 -17.19 22.73 -25.33
CA ARG A 77 -17.25 22.06 -24.04
C ARG A 77 -16.47 22.92 -23.05
N ASP A 78 -17.20 23.80 -22.39
CA ASP A 78 -16.81 24.42 -21.14
C ASP A 78 -16.40 23.31 -20.16
N HIS A 79 -15.15 23.31 -19.71
CA HIS A 79 -14.65 22.40 -18.66
C HIS A 79 -14.52 23.15 -17.33
N GLY A 80 -15.43 24.10 -17.06
CA GLY A 80 -15.74 24.55 -15.71
C GLY A 80 -16.56 23.48 -14.98
N GLY A 81 -15.92 22.38 -14.55
CA GLY A 81 -16.57 21.40 -13.68
C GLY A 81 -16.93 22.05 -12.35
N ASP A 82 -18.20 22.39 -12.17
CA ASP A 82 -18.70 23.03 -10.95
C ASP A 82 -18.47 22.08 -9.76
N ILE A 83 -17.46 22.38 -8.96
CA ILE A 83 -17.14 21.62 -7.74
C ILE A 83 -18.37 21.71 -6.84
N ASP A 84 -19.00 20.56 -6.59
CA ASP A 84 -20.22 20.43 -5.77
C ASP A 84 -20.10 21.31 -4.51
N PRO A 85 -21.12 22.16 -4.22
CA PRO A 85 -21.12 23.10 -3.11
C PRO A 85 -20.72 22.50 -1.75
N VAL A 86 -20.95 21.20 -1.55
CA VAL A 86 -20.52 20.46 -0.35
C VAL A 86 -19.00 20.44 -0.22
N TYR A 87 -18.27 20.24 -1.31
CA TYR A 87 -16.81 20.16 -1.34
C TYR A 87 -16.14 21.52 -1.17
N LYS A 88 -16.69 22.60 -1.74
CA LYS A 88 -16.21 23.98 -1.47
C LYS A 88 -16.28 24.29 0.03
N LYS A 89 -17.40 23.94 0.68
CA LYS A 89 -17.57 24.11 2.14
C LYS A 89 -16.68 23.19 2.96
N LEU A 90 -16.33 21.99 2.48
CA LEU A 90 -15.37 21.10 3.16
C LEU A 90 -13.94 21.63 3.06
N SER A 91 -13.57 22.19 1.90
CA SER A 91 -12.25 22.79 1.69
C SER A 91 -11.99 23.96 2.64
N ALA A 92 -12.98 24.85 2.81
CA ALA A 92 -12.89 25.96 3.77
C ALA A 92 -12.65 25.46 5.22
N ILE A 93 -13.43 24.47 5.68
CA ILE A 93 -13.26 23.85 7.00
C ILE A 93 -11.87 23.23 7.15
N ASN A 94 -11.37 22.52 6.14
CA ASN A 94 -10.03 21.92 6.20
C ASN A 94 -8.96 23.00 6.32
N GLY A 95 -9.12 24.14 5.63
CA GLY A 95 -8.24 25.29 5.74
C GLY A 95 -8.22 25.89 7.15
N GLU A 96 -9.38 25.99 7.80
CA GLU A 96 -9.48 26.42 9.21
C GLU A 96 -8.78 25.45 10.15
N ILE A 97 -9.05 24.15 10.02
CA ILE A 97 -8.42 23.11 10.86
C ILE A 97 -6.90 23.11 10.72
N ASN A 98 -6.38 23.33 9.50
CA ASN A 98 -4.94 23.42 9.25
C ASN A 98 -4.28 24.57 10.02
N ARG A 99 -5.00 25.67 10.28
CA ARG A 99 -4.50 26.85 11.00
C ARG A 99 -4.62 26.73 12.52
N MET A 100 -5.38 25.78 13.04
CA MET A 100 -5.55 25.59 14.48
C MET A 100 -4.24 25.16 15.16
N SER A 101 -4.01 25.68 16.35
CA SER A 101 -3.01 25.21 17.30
C SER A 101 -3.39 23.84 17.88
N SER A 102 -2.41 23.13 18.45
CA SER A 102 -2.66 21.84 19.10
C SER A 102 -3.68 21.93 20.24
N LYS A 103 -3.72 23.07 20.96
CA LYS A 103 -4.68 23.31 22.04
C LYS A 103 -6.09 23.43 21.48
N GLU A 104 -6.30 24.31 20.50
CA GLU A 104 -7.62 24.50 19.86
C GLU A 104 -8.17 23.21 19.24
N LEU A 105 -7.29 22.38 18.64
CA LEU A 105 -7.68 21.08 18.12
C LEU A 105 -8.19 20.14 19.22
N ARG A 106 -7.48 20.05 20.36
CA ARG A 106 -7.91 19.24 21.51
C ARG A 106 -9.21 19.75 22.10
N ASP A 107 -9.35 21.07 22.26
CA ASP A 107 -10.56 21.69 22.81
C ASP A 107 -11.78 21.37 21.92
N LYS A 108 -11.65 21.48 20.60
CA LYS A 108 -12.72 21.12 19.66
C LYS A 108 -13.03 19.62 19.64
N LEU A 109 -12.01 18.77 19.69
CA LEU A 109 -12.21 17.32 19.74
C LEU A 109 -12.93 16.91 21.04
N ALA A 110 -12.56 17.53 22.18
CA ALA A 110 -13.20 17.31 23.47
C ALA A 110 -14.69 17.71 23.45
N GLU A 111 -15.01 18.87 22.89
CA GLU A 111 -16.40 19.34 22.69
C GLU A 111 -17.23 18.31 21.90
N LEU A 112 -16.61 17.69 20.90
CA LEU A 112 -17.23 16.67 20.05
C LEU A 112 -17.20 15.26 20.66
N LYS A 113 -16.68 15.10 21.89
CA LYS A 113 -16.48 13.80 22.57
C LYS A 113 -15.65 12.81 21.76
N LEU A 114 -14.65 13.32 21.05
CA LEU A 114 -13.68 12.52 20.29
C LEU A 114 -12.38 12.39 21.09
N ASP A 115 -11.56 11.39 20.74
CA ASP A 115 -10.24 11.23 21.35
C ASP A 115 -9.37 12.47 21.10
N VAL A 116 -8.75 12.97 22.17
CA VAL A 116 -7.90 14.17 22.20
C VAL A 116 -6.41 13.84 22.22
N ARG A 117 -6.02 12.55 22.18
CA ARG A 117 -4.63 12.08 22.18
C ARG A 117 -4.03 12.09 20.78
N GLY A 118 -2.69 12.11 20.77
CA GLY A 118 -1.87 12.07 19.56
C GLY A 118 -1.20 13.39 19.21
N SER A 119 -0.40 13.35 18.15
CA SER A 119 0.28 14.52 17.59
C SER A 119 -0.69 15.47 16.89
N LYS A 120 -0.23 16.69 16.57
CA LYS A 120 -1.04 17.70 15.89
C LYS A 120 -1.68 17.16 14.61
N ASP A 121 -0.94 16.38 13.82
CA ASP A 121 -1.40 15.86 12.53
C ASP A 121 -2.53 14.83 12.70
N ILE A 122 -2.44 13.97 13.72
CA ILE A 122 -3.50 13.03 14.09
C ILE A 122 -4.78 13.79 14.48
N LEU A 123 -4.65 14.79 15.36
CA LEU A 123 -5.79 15.60 15.81
C LEU A 123 -6.46 16.33 14.64
N GLN A 124 -5.65 16.90 13.73
CA GLN A 124 -6.16 17.53 12.51
C GLN A 124 -6.91 16.53 11.62
N LYS A 125 -6.33 15.35 11.39
CA LYS A 125 -6.96 14.31 10.55
C LYS A 125 -8.29 13.86 11.15
N ARG A 126 -8.32 13.55 12.45
CA ARG A 126 -9.52 13.13 13.19
C ARG A 126 -10.64 14.17 13.05
N LEU A 127 -10.32 15.45 13.27
CA LEU A 127 -11.31 16.53 13.19
C LEU A 127 -11.83 16.73 11.76
N LYS A 128 -10.94 16.72 10.74
CA LYS A 128 -11.34 16.80 9.32
C LYS A 128 -12.28 15.67 8.94
N MET A 129 -11.95 14.45 9.37
CA MET A 129 -12.72 13.26 9.03
C MET A 129 -14.09 13.24 9.71
N HIS A 130 -14.18 13.66 10.96
CA HIS A 130 -15.46 13.84 11.65
C HIS A 130 -16.40 14.81 10.89
N TYR A 131 -15.91 15.99 10.50
CA TYR A 131 -16.74 16.94 9.74
C TYR A 131 -17.09 16.43 8.34
N LYS A 132 -16.17 15.73 7.67
CA LYS A 132 -16.44 15.07 6.38
C LYS A 132 -17.59 14.08 6.50
N GLN A 133 -17.51 13.15 7.44
CA GLN A 133 -18.55 12.14 7.68
C GLN A 133 -19.89 12.78 8.03
N ARG A 134 -19.92 13.78 8.93
CA ARG A 134 -21.17 14.48 9.27
C ARG A 134 -21.82 15.19 8.09
N LYS A 135 -21.03 15.77 7.19
CA LYS A 135 -21.58 16.42 5.99
C LYS A 135 -22.07 15.42 4.95
N LEU A 136 -21.34 14.34 4.72
CA LEU A 136 -21.79 13.26 3.82
C LEU A 136 -23.09 12.64 4.30
N MET A 137 -23.20 12.33 5.60
CA MET A 137 -24.43 11.83 6.23
C MET A 137 -25.61 12.79 6.04
N LYS A 138 -25.40 14.10 6.25
CA LYS A 138 -26.44 15.12 6.02
C LYS A 138 -26.87 15.22 4.55
N ALA A 139 -25.97 14.94 3.61
CA ALA A 139 -26.25 14.92 2.19
C ALA A 139 -26.96 13.64 1.72
N LYS A 140 -27.30 12.70 2.62
CA LYS A 140 -27.83 11.36 2.32
C LYS A 140 -26.96 10.54 1.34
N VAL A 141 -25.73 10.99 1.11
CA VAL A 141 -24.70 10.16 0.51
C VAL A 141 -24.31 9.21 1.62
N LYS A 142 -24.69 7.93 1.50
CA LYS A 142 -24.13 6.92 2.40
C LYS A 142 -22.61 7.15 2.38
N PRO A 143 -21.97 7.54 3.50
CA PRO A 143 -20.53 7.37 3.55
C PRO A 143 -20.29 5.89 3.20
N PRO A 144 -19.22 5.54 2.45
CA PRO A 144 -18.81 4.14 2.39
C PRO A 144 -18.71 3.68 3.85
N GLY A 145 -19.67 2.84 4.21
CA GLY A 145 -20.22 2.77 5.54
C GLY A 145 -20.14 1.34 5.97
N ASN A 146 -19.53 1.19 7.14
CA ASN A 146 -19.14 -0.02 7.83
C ASN A 146 -17.85 -0.62 7.30
N SER A 147 -17.01 -0.99 8.28
CA SER A 147 -15.77 -1.72 8.07
C SER A 147 -15.96 -2.73 6.96
N THR A 148 -15.01 -2.79 6.03
CA THR A 148 -15.04 -3.78 4.95
C THR A 148 -15.16 -5.22 5.47
N TYR A 149 -14.85 -5.43 6.75
CA TYR A 149 -14.85 -6.72 7.43
C TYR A 149 -15.59 -6.65 8.76
N ASP A 150 -16.29 -7.72 9.12
CA ASP A 150 -16.90 -7.90 10.43
C ASP A 150 -15.84 -8.05 11.52
N TYR A 151 -14.75 -8.77 11.21
CA TYR A 151 -13.62 -8.99 12.12
C TYR A 151 -12.26 -8.71 11.49
N LEU A 152 -11.29 -8.34 12.34
CA LEU A 152 -9.87 -8.35 12.00
C LEU A 152 -9.17 -9.43 12.83
N ILE A 153 -8.25 -10.16 12.21
CA ILE A 153 -7.36 -11.11 12.89
C ILE A 153 -5.96 -10.52 12.84
N ILE A 154 -5.47 -10.06 13.98
CA ILE A 154 -4.14 -9.46 14.09
C ILE A 154 -3.16 -10.57 14.42
N ILE A 155 -2.10 -10.71 13.63
CA ILE A 155 -1.07 -11.73 13.79
C ILE A 155 0.30 -11.04 13.78
N ASP A 156 1.16 -11.42 14.72
CA ASP A 156 2.56 -11.00 14.78
C ASP A 156 3.40 -12.19 15.28
N PHE A 157 4.08 -12.88 14.37
CA PHE A 157 4.81 -14.09 14.71
C PHE A 157 6.14 -13.77 15.36
N GLU A 158 6.50 -14.52 16.40
CA GLU A 158 7.91 -14.65 16.77
C GLU A 158 8.52 -15.85 16.06
N ALA A 159 9.77 -15.68 15.63
CA ALA A 159 10.51 -16.70 14.89
C ALA A 159 11.91 -16.91 15.44
N THR A 160 12.46 -18.11 15.24
CA THR A 160 13.87 -18.39 15.52
C THR A 160 14.76 -17.38 14.79
N CYS A 161 15.78 -16.86 15.47
CA CYS A 161 16.66 -15.87 14.90
C CYS A 161 18.09 -16.00 15.41
N GLN A 162 19.02 -15.43 14.64
CA GLN A 162 20.42 -15.33 14.99
C GLN A 162 20.92 -13.92 14.66
N GLU A 163 21.75 -13.38 15.53
CA GLU A 163 22.38 -12.09 15.35
C GLU A 163 23.21 -12.05 14.05
N ASN A 164 23.11 -10.95 13.30
CA ASN A 164 23.91 -10.70 12.09
C ASN A 164 23.80 -11.75 10.96
N ASN A 165 22.72 -12.54 10.91
CA ASN A 165 22.50 -13.53 9.86
C ASN A 165 21.21 -13.28 9.06
N LEU A 166 21.36 -12.64 7.91
CA LEU A 166 20.27 -12.31 7.00
C LEU A 166 19.58 -13.52 6.35
N ASN A 167 20.34 -14.60 6.15
CA ASN A 167 19.92 -15.81 5.45
C ASN A 167 19.54 -16.93 6.42
N TYR A 168 19.23 -16.58 7.67
CA TYR A 168 18.84 -17.54 8.68
C TYR A 168 17.52 -18.24 8.30
N ASN A 169 17.45 -19.55 8.52
CA ASN A 169 16.24 -20.33 8.29
C ASN A 169 15.28 -20.14 9.48
N HIS A 170 14.50 -19.07 9.43
CA HIS A 170 13.52 -18.73 10.47
C HIS A 170 12.38 -19.73 10.52
N GLU A 171 12.08 -20.23 11.71
CA GLU A 171 10.92 -21.06 12.03
C GLU A 171 10.04 -20.32 13.02
N ILE A 172 8.73 -20.36 12.84
CA ILE A 172 7.78 -19.75 13.77
C ILE A 172 7.88 -20.49 15.11
N ILE A 173 7.99 -19.74 16.21
CA ILE A 173 8.07 -20.24 17.59
C ILE A 173 6.97 -19.69 18.50
N GLU A 174 6.30 -18.61 18.11
CA GLU A 174 5.07 -18.09 18.74
C GLU A 174 4.04 -17.79 17.66
N PHE A 175 2.81 -18.27 17.83
CA PHE A 175 1.67 -18.03 16.95
C PHE A 175 0.54 -17.37 17.75
N PRO A 176 0.55 -16.03 17.86
CA PRO A 176 -0.56 -15.29 18.42
C PRO A 176 -1.58 -14.90 17.33
N ALA A 177 -2.84 -14.80 17.71
CA ALA A 177 -3.85 -14.11 16.93
C ALA A 177 -4.82 -13.36 17.86
N VAL A 178 -5.10 -12.09 17.57
CA VAL A 178 -6.06 -11.27 18.32
C VAL A 178 -7.26 -10.97 17.43
N LEU A 179 -8.47 -11.29 17.89
CA LEU A 179 -9.72 -11.04 17.17
C LEU A 179 -10.31 -9.70 17.58
N VAL A 180 -10.49 -8.80 16.62
CA VAL A 180 -11.15 -7.50 16.84
C VAL A 180 -12.49 -7.49 16.11
N ASP A 181 -13.55 -7.20 16.85
CA ASP A 181 -14.88 -6.93 16.29
C ASP A 181 -14.92 -5.49 15.75
N CYS A 182 -15.16 -5.37 14.44
CA CYS A 182 -15.19 -4.08 13.78
C CYS A 182 -16.43 -3.25 14.10
N HIS A 183 -17.51 -3.83 14.61
CA HIS A 183 -18.72 -3.11 14.98
C HIS A 183 -18.58 -2.51 16.38
N THR A 184 -18.16 -3.32 17.35
CA THR A 184 -18.01 -2.88 18.75
C THR A 184 -16.70 -2.14 18.99
N ARG A 185 -15.69 -2.35 18.13
CA ARG A 185 -14.32 -1.80 18.25
C ARG A 185 -13.59 -2.36 19.47
N GLU A 186 -13.85 -3.62 19.79
CA GLU A 186 -13.29 -4.32 20.94
C GLU A 186 -12.49 -5.54 20.51
N ILE A 187 -11.49 -5.90 21.31
CA ILE A 187 -10.86 -7.22 21.23
C ILE A 187 -11.85 -8.21 21.88
N VAL A 188 -12.27 -9.22 21.13
CA VAL A 188 -13.32 -10.15 21.56
C VAL A 188 -12.80 -11.55 21.88
N ASP A 189 -11.65 -11.94 21.34
CA ASP A 189 -11.01 -13.22 21.66
C ASP A 189 -9.53 -13.21 21.25
N GLU A 190 -8.77 -14.17 21.76
CA GLU A 190 -7.35 -14.34 21.48
C GLU A 190 -6.97 -15.82 21.36
N PHE A 191 -6.14 -16.14 20.37
CA PHE A 191 -5.45 -17.41 20.23
C PHE A 191 -3.97 -17.19 20.52
N HIS A 192 -3.35 -18.07 21.29
CA HIS A 192 -1.93 -17.96 21.62
C HIS A 192 -1.33 -19.34 21.86
N GLU A 193 -0.44 -19.75 20.96
CA GLU A 193 0.30 -21.00 21.09
C GLU A 193 1.77 -20.81 20.70
N PHE A 194 2.63 -21.65 21.28
CA PHE A 194 4.03 -21.74 20.87
C PHE A 194 4.20 -22.88 19.86
N CYS A 195 5.25 -22.78 19.05
CA CYS A 195 5.59 -23.78 18.03
C CYS A 195 6.98 -24.35 18.32
N LYS A 196 7.12 -25.66 18.15
CA LYS A 196 8.40 -26.36 18.24
C LYS A 196 9.16 -26.27 16.91
N PRO A 197 10.35 -25.65 16.86
CA PRO A 197 11.19 -25.63 15.67
C PRO A 197 11.86 -26.99 15.45
N ILE A 198 12.01 -27.40 14.19
CA ILE A 198 12.55 -28.70 13.77
C ILE A 198 13.89 -28.55 13.04
N ILE A 199 14.05 -27.50 12.22
CA ILE A 199 15.30 -27.24 11.47
C ILE A 199 16.39 -26.74 12.42
N ASN A 200 16.07 -25.78 13.27
CA ASN A 200 16.93 -25.19 14.29
C ASN A 200 16.27 -25.38 15.68
N PRO A 201 16.24 -26.60 16.24
CA PRO A 201 15.50 -26.90 17.46
C PRO A 201 16.05 -26.23 18.71
N ARG A 202 17.30 -25.74 18.67
CA ARG A 202 17.96 -25.03 19.76
C ARG A 202 17.87 -23.52 19.51
N LEU A 203 17.16 -22.80 20.37
CA LEU A 203 17.11 -21.35 20.32
C LEU A 203 18.48 -20.76 20.63
N THR A 204 18.84 -19.70 19.92
CA THR A 204 20.06 -18.93 20.22
C THR A 204 19.84 -18.08 21.47
N GLU A 205 20.93 -17.71 22.17
CA GLU A 205 20.84 -16.79 23.30
C GLU A 205 20.25 -15.44 22.87
N PHE A 206 20.60 -14.95 21.68
CA PHE A 206 20.02 -13.74 21.09
C PHE A 206 18.49 -13.87 20.93
N CYS A 207 18.01 -14.98 20.39
CA CYS A 207 16.58 -15.21 20.19
C CYS A 207 15.82 -15.26 21.53
N CYS A 208 16.38 -15.96 22.53
CA CYS A 208 15.81 -16.00 23.87
C CYS A 208 15.78 -14.61 24.53
N GLY A 209 16.87 -13.84 24.38
CA GLY A 209 16.99 -12.51 24.94
C GLY A 209 16.06 -11.49 24.28
N LEU A 210 15.86 -11.59 22.97
CA LEU A 210 14.96 -10.73 22.21
C LEU A 210 13.49 -11.02 22.54
N THR A 211 13.08 -12.29 22.42
CA THR A 211 11.65 -12.68 22.49
C THR A 211 11.17 -13.00 23.91
N GLY A 212 12.10 -13.30 24.82
CA GLY A 212 11.80 -13.85 26.15
C GLY A 212 11.34 -15.32 26.13
N ILE A 213 11.27 -15.96 24.96
CA ILE A 213 10.88 -17.37 24.83
C ILE A 213 12.05 -18.26 25.24
N THR A 214 11.80 -19.19 26.15
CA THR A 214 12.83 -20.11 26.64
C THR A 214 12.83 -21.43 25.86
N GLN A 215 13.96 -22.14 25.87
CA GLN A 215 14.08 -23.45 25.24
C GLN A 215 13.03 -24.46 25.75
N ASP A 216 12.74 -24.45 27.06
CA ASP A 216 11.77 -25.36 27.67
C ASP A 216 10.34 -25.15 27.14
N VAL A 217 10.00 -23.90 26.78
CA VAL A 217 8.69 -23.57 26.18
C VAL A 217 8.56 -24.21 24.80
N VAL A 218 9.55 -24.02 23.92
CA VAL A 218 9.50 -24.58 22.56
C VAL A 218 9.69 -26.10 22.54
N ASP A 219 10.41 -26.67 23.50
CA ASP A 219 10.60 -28.12 23.60
C ASP A 219 9.29 -28.87 23.88
N LYS A 220 8.41 -28.24 24.67
CA LYS A 220 7.08 -28.73 25.08
C LYS A 220 5.96 -28.36 24.10
N ALA A 221 6.21 -27.43 23.19
CA ALA A 221 5.26 -27.02 22.18
C ALA A 221 5.04 -28.13 21.13
N ASP A 222 3.91 -28.06 20.44
CA ASP A 222 3.65 -28.89 19.28
C ASP A 222 4.33 -28.30 18.03
N GLU A 223 4.48 -29.12 17.01
CA GLU A 223 4.98 -28.67 15.71
C GLU A 223 3.95 -27.78 14.99
N PHE A 224 4.46 -26.88 14.15
CA PHE A 224 3.65 -25.87 13.46
C PHE A 224 2.36 -26.40 12.77
N PRO A 225 2.34 -27.55 12.07
CA PRO A 225 1.10 -28.04 11.43
C PRO A 225 -0.05 -28.26 12.41
N ALA A 226 0.23 -28.78 13.62
CA ALA A 226 -0.79 -29.02 14.63
C ALA A 226 -1.30 -27.71 15.24
N VAL A 227 -0.40 -26.74 15.46
CA VAL A 227 -0.76 -25.39 15.92
C VAL A 227 -1.62 -24.66 14.88
N LEU A 228 -1.26 -24.77 13.60
CA LEU A 228 -2.04 -24.20 12.49
C LEU A 228 -3.45 -24.79 12.42
N GLU A 229 -3.60 -26.11 12.58
CA GLU A 229 -4.92 -26.77 12.61
C GLU A 229 -5.80 -26.24 13.76
N ARG A 230 -5.19 -25.99 14.93
CA ARG A 230 -5.91 -25.40 16.08
C ARG A 230 -6.25 -23.93 15.85
N MET A 231 -5.38 -23.16 15.21
CA MET A 231 -5.70 -21.79 14.78
C MET A 231 -6.88 -21.77 13.80
N GLU A 232 -6.89 -22.66 12.80
CA GLU A 232 -8.00 -22.75 11.84
C GLU A 232 -9.30 -23.25 12.49
N SER A 233 -9.20 -24.11 13.50
CA SER A 233 -10.33 -24.54 14.33
C SER A 233 -10.88 -23.38 15.17
N TRP A 234 -9.99 -22.56 15.75
CA TRP A 234 -10.37 -21.34 16.48
C TRP A 234 -11.06 -20.34 15.54
N MET A 235 -10.51 -20.08 14.35
CA MET A 235 -11.16 -19.25 13.32
C MET A 235 -12.55 -19.78 12.95
N SER A 236 -12.68 -21.10 12.80
CA SER A 236 -13.94 -21.76 12.46
C SER A 236 -14.99 -21.63 13.58
N SER A 237 -14.56 -21.66 14.85
CA SER A 237 -15.46 -21.45 16.00
C SER A 237 -16.08 -20.06 16.05
N HIS A 238 -15.45 -19.08 15.38
CA HIS A 238 -15.94 -17.72 15.17
C HIS A 238 -16.62 -17.52 13.80
N TYR A 239 -16.92 -18.60 13.06
CA TYR A 239 -17.58 -18.57 11.75
C TYR A 239 -16.90 -17.67 10.70
N LEU A 240 -15.58 -17.46 10.84
CA LEU A 240 -14.81 -16.55 9.99
C LEU A 240 -14.64 -17.13 8.58
N GLY A 241 -15.06 -16.35 7.57
CA GLY A 241 -15.05 -16.76 6.17
C GLY A 241 -16.29 -17.57 5.74
N VAL A 242 -17.20 -17.84 6.67
CA VAL A 242 -18.50 -18.49 6.41
C VAL A 242 -19.62 -17.47 6.59
N ASP A 243 -19.89 -17.08 7.83
CA ASP A 243 -20.94 -16.11 8.18
C ASP A 243 -20.38 -14.72 8.43
N HIS A 244 -19.11 -14.63 8.83
CA HIS A 244 -18.45 -13.38 9.16
C HIS A 244 -17.26 -13.11 8.23
N THR A 245 -17.26 -11.93 7.62
CA THR A 245 -16.15 -11.45 6.81
C THR A 245 -14.97 -11.05 7.68
N PHE A 246 -13.75 -11.35 7.23
CA PHE A 246 -12.56 -10.99 7.97
C PHE A 246 -11.37 -10.59 7.09
N ALA A 247 -10.40 -9.93 7.72
CA ALA A 247 -9.08 -9.70 7.16
C ALA A 247 -7.98 -9.94 8.20
N VAL A 248 -6.88 -10.51 7.73
CA VAL A 248 -5.64 -10.60 8.52
C VAL A 248 -4.94 -9.24 8.51
N VAL A 249 -4.39 -8.85 9.65
CA VAL A 249 -3.62 -7.61 9.85
C VAL A 249 -2.27 -7.97 10.47
N THR A 250 -1.20 -7.36 9.96
CA THR A 250 0.19 -7.59 10.42
C THR A 250 0.95 -6.27 10.49
N ASP A 251 2.03 -6.24 11.28
CA ASP A 251 2.92 -5.08 11.40
C ASP A 251 4.07 -5.11 10.38
N GLY A 252 3.70 -5.14 9.10
CA GLY A 252 4.65 -5.25 8.00
C GLY A 252 4.31 -6.41 7.07
N PRO A 253 5.16 -6.67 6.06
CA PRO A 253 4.94 -7.77 5.13
C PRO A 253 5.39 -9.14 5.66
N TRP A 254 6.29 -9.14 6.65
CA TRP A 254 7.16 -10.28 6.96
C TRP A 254 6.45 -11.50 7.51
N ASP A 255 5.46 -11.32 8.37
CA ASP A 255 4.68 -12.43 8.93
C ASP A 255 4.16 -13.37 7.86
N MET A 256 3.55 -12.79 6.83
CA MET A 256 2.92 -13.56 5.76
C MET A 256 3.92 -13.89 4.65
N SER A 257 4.72 -12.92 4.20
CA SER A 257 5.59 -13.07 3.03
C SER A 257 6.91 -13.78 3.31
N ARG A 258 7.33 -13.89 4.58
CA ARG A 258 8.59 -14.53 4.98
C ARG A 258 8.33 -15.65 5.96
N PHE A 259 7.86 -15.37 7.18
CA PHE A 259 7.78 -16.37 8.25
C PHE A 259 6.80 -17.49 7.94
N LEU A 260 5.54 -17.17 7.67
CA LEU A 260 4.52 -18.17 7.33
C LEU A 260 4.87 -18.91 6.02
N GLN A 261 5.41 -18.19 5.03
CA GLN A 261 5.81 -18.80 3.76
C GLN A 261 6.93 -19.83 3.95
N MET A 262 7.99 -19.46 4.69
CA MET A 262 9.10 -20.38 4.99
C MET A 262 8.62 -21.55 5.85
N GLN A 263 7.82 -21.29 6.87
CA GLN A 263 7.31 -22.32 7.77
C GLN A 263 6.44 -23.35 7.02
N CYS A 264 5.56 -22.91 6.12
CA CYS A 264 4.79 -23.82 5.26
C CYS A 264 5.71 -24.67 4.37
N ASN A 265 6.78 -24.10 3.82
CA ASN A 265 7.76 -24.84 3.01
C ASN A 265 8.51 -25.89 3.84
N PHE A 266 8.98 -25.55 5.03
CA PHE A 266 9.67 -26.50 5.92
C PHE A 266 8.75 -27.63 6.37
N SER A 267 7.50 -27.29 6.68
CA SER A 267 6.48 -28.25 7.12
C SER A 267 5.86 -29.04 5.97
N LYS A 268 6.20 -28.72 4.71
CA LYS A 268 5.67 -29.33 3.48
C LYS A 268 4.14 -29.26 3.38
N ILE A 269 3.55 -28.15 3.82
CA ILE A 269 2.11 -27.90 3.75
C ILE A 269 1.80 -26.76 2.77
N HIS A 270 0.54 -26.71 2.32
CA HIS A 270 0.10 -25.61 1.48
C HIS A 270 -0.03 -24.32 2.29
N PHE A 271 0.36 -23.21 1.68
CA PHE A 271 0.16 -21.89 2.27
C PHE A 271 -1.34 -21.61 2.43
N PRO A 272 -1.82 -21.29 3.66
CA PRO A 272 -3.24 -21.16 3.94
C PRO A 272 -3.89 -20.05 3.13
N HIS A 273 -5.09 -20.29 2.59
CA HIS A 273 -5.74 -19.33 1.69
C HIS A 273 -6.02 -17.98 2.39
N TRP A 274 -6.39 -18.02 3.66
CA TRP A 274 -6.72 -16.84 4.46
C TRP A 274 -5.54 -15.87 4.63
N GLY A 275 -4.29 -16.37 4.59
CA GLY A 275 -3.08 -15.55 4.74
C GLY A 275 -2.56 -14.93 3.43
N LYS A 276 -3.15 -15.25 2.26
CA LYS A 276 -2.58 -14.84 0.96
C LYS A 276 -2.74 -13.35 0.65
N LYS A 277 -3.63 -12.66 1.38
CA LYS A 277 -3.89 -11.23 1.25
C LYS A 277 -4.18 -10.66 2.64
N TRP A 278 -3.43 -9.64 3.04
CA TRP A 278 -3.52 -9.07 4.38
C TRP A 278 -3.48 -7.54 4.33
N ILE A 279 -3.72 -6.95 5.49
CA ILE A 279 -3.58 -5.54 5.77
C ILE A 279 -2.24 -5.33 6.46
N ASN A 280 -1.27 -4.76 5.76
CA ASN A 280 -0.09 -4.20 6.40
C ASN A 280 -0.51 -2.89 7.08
N ILE A 281 -0.48 -2.89 8.41
CA ILE A 281 -0.97 -1.76 9.21
C ILE A 281 -0.05 -0.54 9.09
N ARG A 282 1.26 -0.71 8.90
CA ARG A 282 2.22 0.41 8.66
C ARG A 282 1.85 1.18 7.40
N LYS A 283 1.48 0.47 6.33
CA LYS A 283 0.99 1.07 5.07
C LYS A 283 -0.36 1.76 5.25
N ALA A 284 -1.30 1.12 5.95
CA ALA A 284 -2.60 1.72 6.24
C ALA A 284 -2.47 3.00 7.08
N TYR A 285 -1.67 2.95 8.15
CA TYR A 285 -1.41 4.06 9.06
C TYR A 285 -0.79 5.27 8.35
N SER A 286 0.33 5.05 7.66
CA SER A 286 1.05 6.12 6.95
C SER A 286 0.21 6.76 5.86
N SER A 287 -0.55 5.96 5.09
CA SER A 287 -1.50 6.46 4.08
C SER A 287 -2.61 7.30 4.71
N TYR A 288 -3.22 6.79 5.79
CA TYR A 288 -4.35 7.45 6.43
C TYR A 288 -3.97 8.79 7.07
N TYR A 289 -2.96 8.79 7.92
CA TYR A 289 -2.49 10.00 8.61
C TYR A 289 -1.56 10.88 7.78
N SER A 290 -1.18 10.45 6.57
CA SER A 290 -0.31 11.19 5.64
C SER A 290 1.07 11.49 6.24
N CYS A 291 1.65 10.51 6.92
CA CYS A 291 2.96 10.59 7.55
C CYS A 291 3.95 9.59 6.92
N LYS A 292 5.22 9.65 7.32
CA LYS A 292 6.22 8.62 6.99
C LYS A 292 5.75 7.25 7.53
N ARG A 293 6.28 6.16 6.96
CA ARG A 293 6.18 4.84 7.60
C ARG A 293 6.89 4.88 8.96
N MET A 294 6.31 4.17 9.90
CA MET A 294 6.70 4.15 11.31
C MET A 294 6.64 2.72 11.80
N ASN A 295 7.52 2.38 12.74
CA ASN A 295 7.44 1.12 13.48
C ASN A 295 6.28 1.14 14.50
N LEU A 296 6.00 0.01 15.13
CA LEU A 296 4.94 -0.15 16.13
C LEU A 296 4.99 0.91 17.24
N GLU A 297 6.15 1.11 17.84
CA GLU A 297 6.33 2.05 18.94
C GLU A 297 6.13 3.51 18.51
N GLU A 298 6.71 3.91 17.37
CA GLU A 298 6.51 5.24 16.78
C GLU A 298 5.03 5.50 16.48
N MET A 299 4.29 4.52 15.95
CA MET A 299 2.85 4.64 15.71
C MET A 299 2.07 4.84 17.02
N LEU A 300 2.36 4.06 18.06
CA LEU A 300 1.72 4.20 19.37
C LEU A 300 1.98 5.58 19.98
N ILE A 301 3.24 6.03 20.02
CA ILE A 301 3.63 7.34 20.55
C ILE A 301 2.90 8.45 19.80
N ASN A 302 2.85 8.37 18.47
CA ASN A 302 2.21 9.37 17.62
C ASN A 302 0.68 9.42 17.84
N LEU A 303 0.04 8.30 18.19
CA LEU A 303 -1.35 8.24 18.65
C LEU A 303 -1.54 8.69 20.12
N GLY A 304 -0.46 8.93 20.87
CA GLY A 304 -0.52 9.23 22.30
C GLY A 304 -0.87 8.00 23.15
N LEU A 305 -0.55 6.81 22.65
CA LEU A 305 -0.65 5.54 23.35
C LEU A 305 0.72 5.14 23.90
N LYS A 306 0.71 4.36 24.98
CA LYS A 306 1.90 3.66 25.47
C LYS A 306 1.82 2.20 25.06
N PHE A 307 2.97 1.61 24.76
CA PHE A 307 3.10 0.16 24.63
C PHE A 307 2.61 -0.55 25.90
N GLN A 308 1.91 -1.66 25.74
CA GLN A 308 1.39 -2.48 26.85
C GLN A 308 1.93 -3.91 26.74
N GLY A 309 2.53 -4.39 27.83
CA GLY A 309 3.20 -5.70 27.87
C GLY A 309 4.69 -5.59 27.60
N THR A 310 5.27 -6.69 27.14
CA THR A 310 6.70 -6.83 26.80
C THR A 310 6.85 -6.75 25.28
N GLN A 311 7.77 -5.91 24.79
CA GLN A 311 8.12 -5.87 23.36
C GLN A 311 8.73 -7.20 22.92
N HIS A 312 8.46 -7.63 21.68
CA HIS A 312 8.91 -8.91 21.11
C HIS A 312 8.30 -10.14 21.79
N CYS A 313 7.17 -9.95 22.46
CA CYS A 313 6.26 -11.03 22.79
C CYS A 313 5.08 -10.91 21.82
N GLY A 314 4.94 -11.89 20.93
CA GLY A 314 4.05 -11.76 19.78
C GLY A 314 2.60 -11.45 20.17
N LEU A 315 2.10 -12.02 21.28
CA LEU A 315 0.76 -11.69 21.77
C LEU A 315 0.64 -10.22 22.25
N HIS A 316 1.65 -9.70 22.93
CA HIS A 316 1.64 -8.30 23.36
C HIS A 316 1.75 -7.35 22.17
N ASP A 317 2.60 -7.66 21.20
CA ASP A 317 2.70 -6.85 19.98
C ASP A 317 1.38 -6.89 19.18
N SER A 318 0.79 -8.07 19.01
CA SER A 318 -0.55 -8.25 18.39
C SER A 318 -1.64 -7.42 19.09
N ARG A 319 -1.67 -7.38 20.42
CA ARG A 319 -2.61 -6.53 21.19
C ARG A 319 -2.37 -5.05 20.93
N ASN A 320 -1.11 -4.61 20.83
CA ASN A 320 -0.80 -3.21 20.54
C ASN A 320 -1.13 -2.83 19.09
N ILE A 321 -0.89 -3.72 18.13
CA ILE A 321 -1.33 -3.57 16.74
C ILE A 321 -2.86 -3.48 16.67
N ALA A 322 -3.59 -4.32 17.41
CA ALA A 322 -5.04 -4.25 17.52
C ALA A 322 -5.52 -2.89 18.04
N ARG A 323 -4.85 -2.31 19.05
CA ARG A 323 -5.15 -0.96 19.55
C ARG A 323 -4.95 0.13 18.49
N ILE A 324 -3.92 0.00 17.64
CA ILE A 324 -3.72 0.90 16.49
C ILE A 324 -4.84 0.73 15.46
N ALA A 325 -5.20 -0.52 15.13
CA ALA A 325 -6.27 -0.82 14.18
C ALA A 325 -7.61 -0.23 14.66
N ILE A 326 -7.96 -0.44 15.93
CA ILE A 326 -9.14 0.14 16.57
C ILE A 326 -9.11 1.67 16.50
N GLN A 327 -7.97 2.31 16.77
CA GLN A 327 -7.86 3.76 16.67
C GLN A 327 -8.05 4.27 15.24
N LEU A 328 -7.48 3.59 14.24
CA LEU A 328 -7.68 3.91 12.82
C LEU A 328 -9.17 3.83 12.45
N LEU A 329 -9.84 2.76 12.88
CA LEU A 329 -11.26 2.54 12.68
C LEU A 329 -12.13 3.62 13.35
N ASN A 330 -11.81 4.01 14.59
CA ASN A 330 -12.46 5.09 15.33
C ASN A 330 -12.27 6.46 14.66
N ASP A 331 -11.10 6.67 14.05
CA ASP A 331 -10.82 7.90 13.32
C ASP A 331 -11.49 7.94 11.94
N GLY A 332 -12.10 6.83 11.50
CA GLY A 332 -12.83 6.71 10.24
C GLY A 332 -12.01 6.18 9.07
N CYS A 333 -10.90 5.49 9.34
CA CYS A 333 -10.14 4.75 8.34
C CYS A 333 -10.92 3.50 7.90
N ASP A 334 -10.95 3.25 6.59
CA ASP A 334 -11.39 1.98 6.04
C ASP A 334 -10.16 1.09 5.83
N LEU A 335 -10.00 0.09 6.70
CA LEU A 335 -8.88 -0.84 6.66
C LEU A 335 -9.15 -1.87 5.57
N VAL A 336 -8.39 -1.80 4.48
CA VAL A 336 -8.51 -2.69 3.32
C VAL A 336 -7.22 -3.45 3.07
N LYS A 337 -7.34 -4.69 2.56
CA LYS A 337 -6.20 -5.53 2.17
C LYS A 337 -5.34 -4.76 1.16
N ASN A 338 -4.07 -4.58 1.50
CA ASN A 338 -3.14 -3.71 0.78
C ASN A 338 -1.83 -4.43 0.41
N GLU A 339 -1.69 -5.69 0.81
CA GLU A 339 -0.59 -6.59 0.44
C GLU A 339 -1.11 -7.98 0.12
N PHE A 340 -0.30 -8.74 -0.63
CA PHE A 340 -0.60 -10.09 -1.05
C PHE A 340 0.68 -10.89 -1.30
N LEU A 341 0.56 -12.21 -1.18
CA LEU A 341 1.67 -13.11 -1.43
C LEU A 341 1.97 -13.15 -2.94
N HIS A 342 3.15 -12.67 -3.33
CA HIS A 342 3.64 -12.76 -4.70
C HIS A 342 4.11 -14.19 -4.98
N VAL A 343 3.24 -15.04 -5.52
CA VAL A 343 3.68 -16.31 -6.10
C VAL A 343 4.26 -15.99 -7.48
N ALA A 344 5.59 -16.07 -7.62
CA ALA A 344 6.20 -15.98 -8.94
C ALA A 344 5.55 -17.03 -9.85
N PRO A 345 5.09 -16.69 -11.07
CA PRO A 345 4.69 -17.71 -12.02
C PRO A 345 5.89 -18.63 -12.28
N PRO A 346 5.70 -19.95 -12.48
CA PRO A 346 6.80 -20.82 -12.87
C PRO A 346 7.42 -20.24 -14.14
N SER A 347 8.70 -19.89 -14.09
CA SER A 347 9.42 -19.31 -15.20
C SER A 347 9.26 -20.20 -16.44
N PRO A 348 8.75 -19.70 -17.57
CA PRO A 348 8.75 -20.48 -18.80
C PRO A 348 10.19 -20.56 -19.32
N GLY A 349 10.84 -21.70 -19.07
CA GLY A 349 12.03 -22.12 -19.83
C GLY A 349 13.34 -22.16 -19.05
N THR A 350 13.50 -23.11 -18.15
CA THR A 350 14.82 -23.72 -17.92
C THR A 350 15.05 -24.80 -18.98
N LYS A 351 15.60 -24.40 -20.13
CA LYS A 351 16.29 -25.35 -21.02
C LYS A 351 17.74 -25.45 -20.57
N SER A 352 18.10 -26.65 -20.14
CA SER A 352 19.44 -27.26 -20.06
C SER A 352 20.56 -26.46 -20.71
N LEU A 353 21.59 -26.13 -19.94
CA LEU A 353 22.89 -25.69 -20.46
C LEU A 353 23.44 -26.75 -21.43
N GLY A 354 23.62 -26.35 -22.68
CA GLY A 354 24.36 -27.09 -23.70
C GLY A 354 25.27 -26.11 -24.43
N HIS A 355 26.57 -26.29 -24.22
CA HIS A 355 27.71 -26.07 -25.12
C HIS A 355 27.54 -25.06 -26.26
N LEU A 356 28.43 -24.05 -26.34
CA LEU A 356 29.12 -23.69 -27.59
C LEU A 356 30.28 -22.71 -27.32
N SER A 357 31.45 -23.13 -27.79
CA SER A 357 32.73 -22.42 -27.89
C SER A 357 32.82 -21.52 -29.13
N ASN A 358 33.69 -20.51 -29.04
CA ASN A 358 34.37 -19.75 -30.09
C ASN A 358 33.56 -18.79 -30.98
N ILE A 359 34.00 -17.53 -31.07
CA ILE A 359 34.43 -16.85 -32.32
C ILE A 359 35.20 -15.56 -31.95
N SER A 360 36.22 -15.31 -32.78
CA SER A 360 37.26 -14.28 -32.73
C SER A 360 36.84 -12.94 -33.37
N SER A 361 37.48 -11.86 -32.89
CA SER A 361 37.94 -10.64 -33.58
C SER A 361 37.10 -9.95 -34.67
N GLY A 362 36.82 -8.66 -34.47
CA GLY A 362 36.73 -7.70 -35.59
C GLY A 362 35.87 -6.45 -35.34
N ASP A 363 36.55 -5.30 -35.43
CA ASP A 363 36.07 -3.95 -35.74
C ASP A 363 35.44 -3.02 -34.68
N THR A 364 36.26 -2.01 -34.36
CA THR A 364 36.03 -0.86 -33.50
C THR A 364 35.82 0.38 -34.36
N SER A 365 34.64 1.01 -34.30
CA SER A 365 34.45 2.48 -34.37
C SER A 365 32.98 2.88 -34.57
N ASP A 366 32.07 2.42 -33.70
CA ASP A 366 30.77 3.11 -33.50
C ASP A 366 30.11 2.80 -32.14
N HIS A 367 30.89 2.21 -31.21
CA HIS A 367 30.36 1.56 -30.00
C HIS A 367 30.57 2.37 -28.69
N GLN A 368 31.10 3.59 -28.77
CA GLN A 368 31.45 4.37 -27.58
C GLN A 368 30.38 5.37 -27.10
N ASN A 369 29.38 5.70 -27.91
CA ASN A 369 28.28 6.59 -27.47
C ASN A 369 26.99 5.85 -27.09
N ARG A 370 26.71 4.66 -27.65
CA ARG A 370 25.55 3.84 -27.22
C ARG A 370 25.74 3.17 -25.85
N THR A 371 26.98 3.05 -25.38
CA THR A 371 27.31 2.37 -24.12
C THR A 371 27.19 3.28 -22.90
N LYS A 372 27.45 4.58 -23.02
CA LYS A 372 27.33 5.50 -21.87
C LYS A 372 25.88 5.70 -21.41
N GLU A 373 24.96 5.87 -22.35
CA GLU A 373 23.52 6.04 -22.03
C GLU A 373 22.93 4.76 -21.43
N GLU A 374 23.32 3.59 -21.94
CA GLU A 374 22.93 2.30 -21.37
C GLU A 374 23.53 2.05 -19.97
N ILE A 375 24.76 2.50 -19.72
CA ILE A 375 25.39 2.44 -18.40
C ILE A 375 24.71 3.40 -17.42
N VAL A 376 24.40 4.62 -17.83
CA VAL A 376 23.67 5.59 -16.99
C VAL A 376 22.29 5.06 -16.65
N LYS A 377 21.57 4.52 -17.64
CA LYS A 377 20.26 3.91 -17.42
C LYS A 377 20.35 2.70 -16.48
N LYS A 378 21.33 1.81 -16.66
CA LYS A 378 21.57 0.69 -15.71
C LYS A 378 21.89 1.18 -14.30
N LEU A 379 22.66 2.25 -14.16
CA LEU A 379 22.97 2.84 -12.84
C LEU A 379 21.73 3.50 -12.21
N GLU A 380 20.86 4.11 -12.99
CA GLU A 380 19.57 4.65 -12.53
C GLU A 380 18.60 3.54 -12.14
N ASP A 381 18.51 2.49 -12.94
CA ASP A 381 17.70 1.29 -12.67
C ASP A 381 18.21 0.58 -11.40
N MET A 382 19.54 0.41 -11.25
CA MET A 382 20.14 -0.13 -10.02
C MET A 382 19.92 0.76 -8.80
N LYS A 383 19.94 2.09 -8.96
CA LYS A 383 19.63 3.03 -7.86
C LYS A 383 18.16 2.98 -7.49
N LEU A 384 17.27 2.81 -8.47
CA LEU A 384 15.84 2.68 -8.25
C LEU A 384 15.52 1.32 -7.60
N GLU A 385 16.13 0.24 -8.06
CA GLU A 385 16.07 -1.09 -7.44
C GLU A 385 16.65 -1.07 -6.03
N SER A 386 17.78 -0.40 -5.80
CA SER A 386 18.36 -0.26 -4.45
C SER A 386 17.49 0.59 -3.54
N LYS A 387 16.86 1.65 -4.06
CA LYS A 387 15.92 2.47 -3.29
C LYS A 387 14.62 1.72 -2.98
N ASN A 388 14.08 0.97 -3.94
CA ASN A 388 12.92 0.11 -3.73
C ASN A 388 13.27 -1.01 -2.75
N PHE A 389 14.45 -1.61 -2.85
CA PHE A 389 14.97 -2.59 -1.89
C PHE A 389 15.07 -1.99 -0.49
N VAL A 390 15.60 -0.78 -0.32
CA VAL A 390 15.68 -0.10 0.98
C VAL A 390 14.30 0.27 1.52
N GLU A 391 13.34 0.68 0.67
CA GLU A 391 11.96 0.99 1.08
C GLU A 391 11.12 -0.27 1.38
N GLU A 392 11.41 -1.40 0.73
CA GLU A 392 10.78 -2.72 0.96
C GLU A 392 11.42 -3.48 2.13
N ASN A 393 12.70 -3.22 2.43
CA ASN A 393 13.47 -3.83 3.51
C ASN A 393 13.77 -2.82 4.64
N GLN A 394 12.97 -1.76 4.75
CA GLN A 394 13.07 -0.82 5.86
C GLN A 394 12.90 -1.52 7.21
N ASP A 395 12.05 -2.55 7.24
CA ASP A 395 11.83 -3.40 8.42
C ASP A 395 13.07 -4.25 8.74
N LEU A 396 13.84 -4.66 7.73
CA LEU A 396 15.15 -5.31 7.88
C LEU A 396 16.20 -4.36 8.46
N LEU A 397 16.18 -3.11 7.99
CA LEU A 397 17.08 -2.06 8.47
C LEU A 397 16.70 -1.60 9.88
N GLU A 398 15.43 -1.65 10.26
CA GLU A 398 14.92 -1.38 11.61
C GLU A 398 15.23 -2.55 12.55
N TYR A 399 14.97 -3.79 12.12
CA TYR A 399 15.42 -5.01 12.79
C TYR A 399 16.94 -5.00 12.99
N HIS A 400 17.73 -4.60 11.99
CA HIS A 400 19.17 -4.40 12.14
C HIS A 400 19.55 -3.21 13.02
N ARG A 401 18.79 -2.11 13.01
CA ARG A 401 19.05 -0.97 13.90
C ARG A 401 18.86 -1.38 15.36
N LEU A 402 17.85 -2.19 15.65
CA LEU A 402 17.62 -2.81 16.96
C LEU A 402 18.72 -3.85 17.32
N GLN A 403 19.39 -4.44 16.33
CA GLN A 403 20.60 -5.27 16.54
C GLN A 403 21.88 -4.43 16.77
N SER A 404 21.87 -3.11 16.55
CA SER A 404 23.06 -2.25 16.56
C SER A 404 23.16 -1.30 17.76
N THR A 405 22.18 -1.34 18.67
CA THR A 405 22.08 -0.52 19.89
C THR A 405 21.88 -1.42 21.08
#